data_AF-A0A061ADB8-F1
#
_entry.id   AF-A0A061ADB8-F1
#
_cell.length_a   1.000
_cell.length_b   1.000
_cell.length_c   1.000
_cell.angle_alpha   90.00
_cell.angle_beta   90.00
_cell.angle_gamma   90.00
#
_symmetry.space_group_name_H-M   'P 1'
#
loop_
_entity.id
_entity.type
_entity.pdbx_description
1 polymer ?
#
loop_
_entity_poly.entity_id
_entity_poly.type
_entity_poly.pdbx_seq_one_letter_code
_entity_poly.pdbx_strand_id
1 'polypeptide(L)'
;LSSNSFLVCLTSYPDFLGVILLGNQSYGLEPVKQSTNNEHLLYRLEHSQSEPFVCGVTNETSRTESHSSFDPSLSMTALLRRKRNLPQTRYVELVLVADFLRYTYKKKNETAVREEMVELANLLDGYYKRLNIRVVLVGLEIFKEANPFSVEGSAGEVLGLFVKWRKTVLLPRIRHDDAQLIV
;
A
#
# COMPACT_ATOMS: atom_id res chain seq x y z
N LEU A 1 7.04 -38.41 17.69
CA LEU A 1 7.37 -37.81 16.38
C LEU A 1 7.15 -36.30 16.51
N SER A 2 8.23 -35.56 16.68
CA SER A 2 8.22 -34.10 16.90
C SER A 2 7.81 -33.39 15.61
N SER A 3 6.68 -32.67 15.60
CA SER A 3 6.32 -31.75 14.52
C SER A 3 7.31 -30.58 14.51
N ASN A 4 8.34 -30.66 13.67
CA ASN A 4 9.21 -29.52 13.39
C ASN A 4 8.38 -28.46 12.65
N SER A 5 7.99 -27.42 13.39
CA SER A 5 7.22 -26.30 12.88
C SER A 5 8.19 -25.25 12.32
N PHE A 6 8.02 -24.87 11.05
CA PHE A 6 8.83 -23.86 10.39
C PHE A 6 7.95 -22.64 10.10
N LEU A 7 8.42 -21.44 10.46
CA LEU A 7 7.74 -20.19 10.18
C LEU A 7 8.68 -19.26 9.42
N VAL A 8 8.22 -18.78 8.27
CA VAL A 8 8.94 -17.85 7.40
C VAL A 8 8.12 -16.58 7.31
N CYS A 9 8.72 -15.45 7.68
CA CYS A 9 8.10 -14.13 7.56
C CYS A 9 8.93 -13.27 6.61
N LEU A 10 8.31 -12.74 5.56
CA LEU A 10 8.95 -11.94 4.52
C LEU A 10 8.25 -10.58 4.42
N THR A 11 9.01 -9.49 4.44
CA THR A 11 8.48 -8.15 4.15
C THR A 11 8.88 -7.73 2.74
N SER A 12 7.91 -7.28 1.94
CA SER A 12 8.14 -6.82 0.57
C SER A 12 8.31 -5.30 0.53
N TYR A 13 9.54 -4.87 0.26
CA TYR A 13 9.99 -3.52 -0.16
C TYR A 13 10.18 -2.46 0.95
N PRO A 14 11.26 -1.65 0.93
CA PRO A 14 12.27 -1.46 -0.13
C PRO A 14 13.48 -2.41 -0.10
N ASP A 15 13.77 -3.00 1.05
CA ASP A 15 14.84 -3.98 1.23
C ASP A 15 14.24 -5.28 1.78
N PHE A 16 14.56 -6.41 1.17
CA PHE A 16 14.02 -7.72 1.54
C PHE A 16 14.58 -8.17 2.90
N LEU A 17 13.88 -7.88 3.98
CA LEU A 17 14.22 -8.44 5.29
C LEU A 17 13.35 -9.68 5.57
N GLY A 18 14.00 -10.79 5.86
CA GLY A 18 13.35 -12.06 6.19
C GLY A 18 13.84 -12.62 7.51
N VAL A 19 12.95 -13.30 8.25
CA VAL A 19 13.34 -14.06 9.45
C VAL A 19 12.85 -15.51 9.30
N ILE A 20 13.77 -16.44 9.54
CA ILE A 20 13.49 -17.88 9.55
C ILE A 20 13.61 -18.40 10.99
N LEU A 21 12.56 -19.07 11.45
CA LEU A 21 12.53 -19.71 12.77
C LEU A 21 12.57 -21.24 12.58
N LEU A 22 13.64 -21.87 13.08
CA LEU A 22 13.88 -23.31 13.05
C LEU A 22 13.97 -23.83 14.50
N GLY A 23 12.86 -24.34 15.05
CA GLY A 23 12.83 -24.77 16.44
C GLY A 23 13.20 -23.65 17.40
N ASN A 24 14.34 -23.79 18.11
CA ASN A 24 14.86 -22.80 19.06
C ASN A 24 15.98 -21.91 18.47
N GLN A 25 16.13 -21.91 17.13
CA GLN A 25 17.13 -21.11 16.41
C GLN A 25 16.43 -20.12 15.49
N SER A 26 16.95 -18.90 15.45
CA SER A 26 16.47 -17.83 14.58
C SER A 26 17.57 -17.40 13.62
N TYR A 27 17.18 -17.11 12.38
CA TYR A 27 18.08 -16.68 11.31
C TYR A 27 17.51 -15.43 10.63
N GLY A 28 18.40 -14.48 10.32
CA GLY A 28 18.09 -13.29 9.52
C GLY A 28 18.48 -13.50 8.07
N LEU A 29 17.69 -12.95 7.16
CA LEU A 29 17.94 -12.85 5.73
C LEU A 29 17.92 -11.38 5.31
N GLU A 30 19.02 -10.90 4.73
CA GLU A 30 19.13 -9.53 4.21
C GLU A 30 19.77 -9.57 2.81
N PRO A 31 19.33 -8.75 1.84
CA PRO A 31 20.02 -8.62 0.56
C PRO A 31 21.41 -8.05 0.76
N VAL A 32 22.38 -8.59 0.02
CA VAL A 32 23.72 -8.02 0.00
C VAL A 32 23.67 -6.69 -0.75
N LYS A 33 24.01 -5.60 -0.05
CA LYS A 33 24.05 -4.27 -0.66
C LYS A 33 25.03 -4.29 -1.84
N GLN A 34 24.56 -3.85 -3.01
CA GLN A 34 25.31 -3.80 -4.29
C GLN A 34 25.54 -5.14 -5.01
N SER A 35 24.83 -6.23 -4.66
CA SER A 35 24.89 -7.47 -5.45
C SER A 35 24.14 -7.32 -6.78
N THR A 36 24.76 -7.76 -7.88
CA THR A 36 24.14 -7.80 -9.22
C THR A 36 23.33 -9.08 -9.47
N ASN A 37 23.39 -10.05 -8.55
CA ASN A 37 22.85 -11.41 -8.75
C ASN A 37 21.83 -11.83 -7.69
N ASN A 38 21.17 -10.87 -7.03
CA ASN A 38 20.15 -11.09 -5.98
C ASN A 38 20.64 -12.01 -4.85
N GLU A 39 21.87 -11.80 -4.38
CA GLU A 39 22.42 -12.57 -3.27
C GLU A 39 21.85 -12.10 -1.93
N HIS A 40 21.59 -13.06 -1.04
CA HIS A 40 21.09 -12.81 0.31
C HIS A 40 22.05 -13.39 1.35
N LEU A 41 22.32 -12.62 2.40
CA LEU A 41 23.08 -13.06 3.56
C LEU A 41 22.14 -13.78 4.52
N LEU A 42 22.43 -15.05 4.82
CA LEU A 42 21.81 -15.81 5.89
C LEU A 42 22.75 -15.82 7.10
N TYR A 43 22.30 -15.28 8.23
CA TYR A 43 23.09 -15.28 9.46
C TYR A 43 22.24 -15.71 10.65
N ARG A 44 22.88 -16.32 11.65
CA ARG A 44 22.21 -16.75 12.87
C ARG A 44 22.02 -15.55 13.80
N LEU A 45 20.80 -15.33 14.25
CA LEU A 45 20.45 -14.33 15.25
C LEU A 45 20.82 -14.89 16.63
N GLU A 46 22.12 -15.00 16.91
CA GLU A 46 22.62 -15.47 18.20
C GLU A 46 22.47 -14.36 19.24
N HIS A 47 21.45 -14.42 20.10
CA HIS A 47 21.27 -13.61 21.33
C HIS A 47 21.93 -12.21 21.30
N SER A 48 21.83 -11.52 20.16
CA SER A 48 22.44 -10.22 20.00
C SER A 48 21.52 -9.31 20.78
N GLN A 49 22.06 -8.71 21.83
CA GLN A 49 21.34 -7.73 22.63
C GLN A 49 20.83 -6.69 21.64
N SER A 50 19.51 -6.69 21.39
CA SER A 50 18.90 -5.63 20.63
C SER A 50 19.12 -4.39 21.48
N GLU A 51 20.02 -3.50 21.06
CA GLU A 51 19.90 -2.13 21.53
C GLU A 51 18.48 -1.69 21.14
N PRO A 52 17.64 -1.34 22.13
CA PRO A 52 16.28 -0.95 21.84
C PRO A 52 16.33 0.27 20.95
N PHE A 53 15.74 0.17 19.76
CA PHE A 53 15.55 1.32 18.89
C PHE A 53 14.65 2.32 19.64
N VAL A 54 15.24 3.36 20.21
CA VAL A 54 14.51 4.43 20.89
C VAL A 54 13.78 5.22 19.81
N CYS A 55 12.49 4.94 19.62
CA CYS A 55 11.60 5.87 18.96
C CYS A 55 11.48 7.09 19.89
N GLY A 56 11.95 8.25 19.41
CA GLY A 56 12.10 9.48 20.19
C GLY A 56 10.79 10.08 20.68
N VAL A 57 10.15 9.42 21.65
CA VAL A 57 9.04 9.96 22.42
C VAL A 57 9.53 10.08 23.86
N THR A 58 9.97 11.27 24.23
CA THR A 58 10.33 11.61 25.61
C THR A 58 9.08 11.59 26.47
N ASN A 59 8.97 10.61 27.37
CA ASN A 59 8.07 10.70 28.51
C ASN A 59 8.84 10.30 29.76
N GLU A 60 9.02 11.28 30.65
CA GLU A 60 9.56 11.09 31.99
C GLU A 60 8.63 10.22 32.82
N THR A 61 9.09 9.05 33.25
CA THR A 61 8.71 8.45 34.54
C THR A 61 9.74 7.37 34.94
N SER A 62 10.52 7.72 35.97
CA SER A 62 11.09 6.87 37.02
C SER A 62 11.09 5.34 36.88
N ARG A 63 12.31 4.80 36.69
CA ARG A 63 13.01 3.76 37.48
C ARG A 63 12.31 2.43 37.84
N THR A 64 13.11 1.39 37.55
CA THR A 64 13.17 0.02 38.10
C THR A 64 12.16 -0.96 37.54
N GLU A 65 12.63 -1.84 36.65
CA GLU A 65 12.28 -3.26 36.71
C GLU A 65 13.35 -4.10 36.00
N SER A 66 13.70 -5.18 36.68
CA SER A 66 14.81 -6.10 36.48
C SER A 66 14.78 -6.84 35.14
N HIS A 67 15.98 -7.15 34.63
CA HIS A 67 16.21 -8.13 33.57
C HIS A 67 15.43 -9.44 33.83
N SER A 68 14.30 -9.61 33.16
CA SER A 68 13.66 -10.91 33.02
C SER A 68 14.09 -11.52 31.69
N SER A 69 14.73 -12.68 31.78
CA SER A 69 15.03 -13.61 30.69
C SER A 69 13.88 -13.66 29.69
N PHE A 70 14.21 -13.54 28.40
CA PHE A 70 13.25 -13.68 27.32
C PHE A 70 12.70 -15.12 27.34
N ASP A 71 11.50 -15.30 27.88
CA ASP A 71 10.82 -16.59 27.90
C ASP A 71 10.24 -16.86 26.50
N PRO A 72 10.69 -17.90 25.77
CA PRO A 72 10.12 -18.27 24.47
C PRO A 72 8.65 -18.70 24.57
N SER A 73 8.10 -18.82 25.78
CA SER A 73 6.69 -19.11 26.03
C SER A 73 5.75 -17.91 25.84
N LEU A 74 6.18 -16.81 25.21
CA LEU A 74 5.27 -15.80 24.65
C LEU A 74 4.35 -16.50 23.65
N SER A 75 3.25 -16.98 24.21
CA SER A 75 2.33 -17.94 23.65
C SER A 75 1.99 -17.55 22.22
N MET A 76 1.80 -18.54 21.36
CA MET A 76 1.22 -18.34 20.02
C MET A 76 -0.03 -17.44 20.08
N THR A 77 -0.75 -17.42 21.22
CA THR A 77 -1.84 -16.48 21.48
C THR A 77 -1.44 -15.00 21.55
N ALA A 78 -0.23 -14.63 21.99
CA ALA A 78 0.28 -13.26 21.97
C ALA A 78 0.60 -12.77 20.55
N LEU A 79 1.21 -13.63 19.71
CA LEU A 79 1.40 -13.35 18.28
C LEU A 79 0.07 -13.28 17.52
N LEU A 80 -0.87 -14.19 17.82
CA LEU A 80 -2.23 -14.15 17.28
C LEU A 80 -3.04 -12.94 17.78
N ARG A 81 -2.81 -12.48 19.02
CA ARG A 81 -3.41 -11.25 19.57
C ARG A 81 -2.86 -10.01 18.87
N ARG A 82 -1.56 -9.97 18.55
CA ARG A 82 -0.95 -8.86 17.81
C ARG A 82 -1.47 -8.75 16.38
N LYS A 83 -1.75 -9.89 15.73
CA LYS A 83 -2.37 -9.95 14.39
C LYS A 83 -3.78 -9.33 14.34
N ARG A 84 -4.49 -9.30 15.47
CA ARG A 84 -5.84 -8.74 15.57
C ARG A 84 -5.88 -7.20 15.60
N ASN A 85 -4.73 -6.56 15.85
CA ASN A 85 -4.57 -5.11 15.93
C ASN A 85 -3.75 -4.53 14.77
N LEU A 86 -3.47 -5.33 13.72
CA LEU A 86 -2.85 -4.78 12.51
C LEU A 86 -3.89 -3.90 11.80
N PRO A 87 -3.53 -2.68 11.33
CA PRO A 87 -4.47 -1.83 10.62
C PRO A 87 -5.07 -2.61 9.45
N GLN A 88 -6.39 -2.73 9.43
CA GLN A 88 -7.08 -3.39 8.33
C GLN A 88 -6.84 -2.60 7.05
N THR A 89 -6.31 -3.26 6.03
CA THR A 89 -6.14 -2.65 4.71
C THR A 89 -7.51 -2.26 4.16
N ARG A 90 -7.67 -0.99 3.84
CA ARG A 90 -8.87 -0.46 3.18
C ARG A 90 -8.64 -0.41 1.68
N TYR A 91 -9.70 -0.60 0.91
CA TYR A 91 -9.65 -0.54 -0.54
C TYR A 91 -10.51 0.63 -0.99
N VAL A 92 -10.03 1.35 -2.01
CA VAL A 92 -10.79 2.40 -2.70
C VAL A 92 -10.90 1.99 -4.15
N GLU A 93 -12.13 1.74 -4.59
CA GLU A 93 -12.44 1.52 -6.01
C GLU A 93 -12.45 2.87 -6.73
N LEU A 94 -11.46 3.09 -7.58
CA LEU A 94 -11.24 4.35 -8.32
C LEU A 94 -11.69 4.20 -9.77
N VAL A 95 -12.43 5.20 -10.26
CA VAL A 95 -12.64 5.43 -11.69
C VAL A 95 -11.95 6.70 -12.13
N LEU A 96 -11.17 6.63 -13.21
CA LEU A 96 -10.61 7.82 -13.84
C LEU A 96 -11.46 8.20 -15.05
N VAL A 97 -11.69 9.51 -15.23
CA VAL A 97 -12.44 10.06 -16.36
C VAL A 97 -11.56 11.08 -17.06
N ALA A 98 -11.14 10.78 -18.28
CA ALA A 98 -10.38 11.71 -19.12
C ALA A 98 -11.34 12.49 -20.02
N ASP A 99 -11.29 13.82 -19.92
CA ASP A 99 -12.12 14.69 -20.73
C ASP A 99 -11.66 14.73 -22.20
N PHE A 100 -12.47 15.38 -23.04
CA PHE A 100 -12.21 15.50 -24.46
C PHE A 100 -10.98 16.36 -24.79
N LEU A 101 -10.67 17.37 -23.97
CA LEU A 101 -9.47 18.17 -24.13
C LEU A 101 -8.22 17.33 -23.85
N ARG A 102 -8.24 16.49 -22.82
CA ARG A 102 -7.15 15.56 -22.50
C ARG A 102 -6.94 14.52 -23.60
N TYR A 103 -8.03 13.97 -24.14
CA TYR A 103 -7.96 13.08 -25.30
C TYR A 103 -7.33 13.77 -26.52
N THR A 104 -7.73 15.02 -26.80
CA THR A 104 -7.17 15.82 -27.88
C THR A 104 -5.70 16.16 -27.64
N TYR A 105 -5.31 16.48 -26.40
CA TYR A 105 -3.93 16.75 -26.00
C TYR A 105 -3.01 15.55 -26.27
N LYS A 106 -3.50 14.33 -26.03
CA LYS A 106 -2.82 13.08 -26.41
C LYS A 106 -2.98 12.73 -27.89
N LYS A 107 -3.22 13.71 -28.76
CA LYS A 107 -3.35 13.56 -30.22
C LYS A 107 -4.43 12.55 -30.61
N LYS A 108 -5.52 12.47 -29.83
CA LYS A 108 -6.61 11.51 -30.02
C LYS A 108 -6.15 10.05 -29.97
N ASN A 109 -5.03 9.79 -29.29
CA ASN A 109 -4.52 8.44 -29.08
C ASN A 109 -5.07 7.88 -27.76
N GLU A 110 -6.02 6.96 -27.87
CA GLU A 110 -6.65 6.32 -26.72
C GLU A 110 -5.65 5.53 -25.87
N THR A 111 -4.69 4.85 -26.50
CA THR A 111 -3.67 4.07 -25.81
C THR A 111 -2.79 4.98 -24.96
N ALA A 112 -2.39 6.13 -25.49
CA ALA A 112 -1.58 7.10 -24.76
C ALA A 112 -2.32 7.71 -23.56
N VAL A 113 -3.64 7.94 -23.67
CA VAL A 113 -4.47 8.34 -22.53
C VAL A 113 -4.55 7.21 -21.51
N ARG A 114 -4.79 5.98 -21.95
CA ARG A 114 -4.90 4.81 -21.06
C ARG A 114 -3.62 4.57 -20.26
N GLU A 115 -2.46 4.61 -20.91
CA GLU A 115 -1.15 4.46 -20.26
C GLU A 115 -0.95 5.50 -19.16
N GLU A 116 -1.23 6.78 -19.47
CA GLU A 116 -1.15 7.87 -18.49
C GLU A 116 -2.09 7.67 -17.30
N MET A 117 -3.33 7.22 -17.53
CA MET A 117 -4.30 7.00 -16.45
C MET A 117 -3.89 5.84 -15.55
N VAL A 118 -3.29 4.78 -16.11
CA VAL A 118 -2.75 3.66 -15.33
C VAL A 118 -1.55 4.10 -14.50
N GLU A 119 -0.66 4.92 -15.06
CA GLU A 119 0.47 5.50 -14.33
C GLU A 119 0.00 6.35 -13.15
N LEU A 120 -1.00 7.21 -13.36
CA LEU A 120 -1.61 8.03 -12.30
C LEU A 120 -2.22 7.15 -11.20
N ALA A 121 -2.97 6.10 -11.56
CA ALA A 121 -3.55 5.19 -10.58
C ALA A 121 -2.48 4.46 -9.74
N ASN A 122 -1.40 3.99 -10.38
CA ASN A 122 -0.28 3.36 -9.69
C ASN A 122 0.43 4.33 -8.73
N LEU A 123 0.59 5.58 -9.14
CA LEU A 123 1.17 6.62 -8.30
C LEU A 123 0.30 6.88 -7.06
N LEU A 124 -1.03 7.01 -7.25
CA LEU A 124 -1.98 7.18 -6.15
C LEU A 124 -1.92 5.98 -5.19
N ASP A 125 -1.96 4.75 -5.69
CA ASP A 125 -1.84 3.55 -4.86
C ASP A 125 -0.54 3.56 -4.02
N GLY A 126 0.58 3.99 -4.62
CA GLY A 126 1.85 4.18 -3.92
C GLY A 126 1.79 5.19 -2.77
N TYR A 127 1.12 6.32 -2.97
CA TYR A 127 0.95 7.35 -1.93
C TYR A 127 0.07 6.87 -0.77
N TYR A 128 -1.04 6.19 -1.07
CA TYR A 128 -1.99 5.72 -0.07
C TYR A 128 -1.55 4.45 0.67
N LYS A 129 -0.55 3.72 0.14
CA LYS A 129 -0.01 2.49 0.75
C LYS A 129 0.45 2.68 2.20
N ARG A 130 1.07 3.83 2.53
CA ARG A 130 1.54 4.14 3.90
C ARG A 130 0.41 4.31 4.91
N LEU A 131 -0.80 4.62 4.42
CA LEU A 131 -2.02 4.75 5.22
C LEU A 131 -2.80 3.43 5.33
N ASN A 132 -2.21 2.30 4.89
CA ASN A 132 -2.88 1.01 4.75
C ASN A 132 -4.14 1.09 3.87
N ILE A 133 -4.10 1.93 2.83
CA ILE A 133 -5.13 2.03 1.81
C ILE A 133 -4.55 1.53 0.48
N ARG A 134 -5.30 0.72 -0.24
CA ARG A 134 -5.00 0.25 -1.60
C ARG A 134 -5.97 0.93 -2.56
N VAL A 135 -5.44 1.58 -3.58
CA VAL A 135 -6.28 2.19 -4.63
C VAL A 135 -6.34 1.20 -5.78
N VAL A 136 -7.55 0.85 -6.21
CA VAL A 136 -7.79 -0.10 -7.28
C VAL A 136 -8.51 0.63 -8.40
N LEU A 137 -7.86 0.76 -9.56
CA LEU A 137 -8.50 1.30 -10.76
C LEU A 137 -9.52 0.27 -11.30
N VAL A 138 -10.81 0.55 -11.12
CA VAL A 138 -11.91 -0.33 -11.56
C VAL A 138 -12.53 0.10 -12.88
N GLY A 139 -12.26 1.34 -13.33
CA GLY A 139 -12.78 1.85 -14.59
C GLY A 139 -12.00 3.04 -15.13
N LEU A 140 -12.03 3.19 -16.45
CA LEU A 140 -11.51 4.34 -17.17
C LEU A 140 -12.53 4.74 -18.23
N GLU A 141 -13.05 5.97 -18.13
CA GLU A 141 -13.91 6.56 -19.15
C GLU A 141 -13.12 7.64 -19.91
N ILE A 142 -13.18 7.63 -21.24
CA ILE A 142 -12.51 8.63 -22.09
C ILE A 142 -13.56 9.25 -22.99
N PHE A 143 -13.75 10.57 -22.89
CA PHE A 143 -14.67 11.29 -23.76
C PHE A 143 -14.00 11.57 -25.11
N LYS A 144 -14.38 10.80 -26.14
CA LYS A 144 -13.74 10.84 -27.47
C LYS A 144 -14.37 11.82 -28.45
N GLU A 145 -15.66 12.14 -28.28
CA GLU A 145 -16.43 12.98 -29.20
C GLU A 145 -16.62 14.39 -28.64
N ALA A 146 -17.16 14.48 -27.42
CA ALA A 146 -17.37 15.72 -26.68
C ALA A 146 -17.55 15.43 -25.20
N ASN A 147 -17.42 16.47 -24.37
CA ASN A 147 -17.73 16.37 -22.95
C ASN A 147 -19.26 16.33 -22.74
N PRO A 148 -19.80 15.39 -21.95
CA PRO A 148 -21.24 15.29 -21.69
C PRO A 148 -21.78 16.38 -20.76
N PHE A 149 -20.89 17.21 -20.22
CA PHE A 149 -21.17 18.39 -19.42
C PHE A 149 -20.08 19.45 -19.67
N SER A 150 -20.36 20.71 -19.34
CA SER A 150 -19.37 21.77 -19.50
C SER A 150 -18.20 21.57 -18.54
N VAL A 151 -16.98 21.58 -19.10
CA VAL A 151 -15.72 21.73 -18.34
C VAL A 151 -15.21 23.17 -18.39
N GLU A 152 -15.91 24.05 -19.09
CA GLU A 152 -15.64 25.49 -19.15
C GLU A 152 -16.41 26.16 -18.00
N GLY A 153 -15.69 26.85 -17.11
CA GLY A 153 -16.26 27.51 -15.94
C GLY A 153 -15.33 27.50 -14.73
N SER A 154 -15.87 27.85 -13.56
CA SER A 154 -15.14 27.73 -12.30
C SER A 154 -15.03 26.27 -11.86
N ALA A 155 -14.01 25.94 -11.06
CA ALA A 155 -13.80 24.57 -10.57
C ALA A 155 -15.01 24.01 -9.80
N GLY A 156 -15.76 24.85 -9.08
CA GLY A 156 -16.95 24.44 -8.34
C GLY A 156 -18.13 24.08 -9.27
N GLU A 157 -18.32 24.83 -10.35
CA GLU A 157 -19.37 24.55 -11.35
C GLU A 157 -19.09 23.23 -12.06
N VAL A 158 -17.85 23.05 -12.54
CA VAL A 158 -17.42 21.82 -13.21
C VAL A 158 -17.56 20.61 -12.28
N LEU A 159 -17.15 20.74 -11.02
CA LEU A 159 -17.30 19.69 -10.02
C LEU A 159 -18.78 19.34 -9.79
N GLY A 160 -19.66 20.33 -9.69
CA GLY A 160 -21.10 20.11 -9.52
C GLY A 160 -21.72 19.34 -10.70
N LEU A 161 -21.35 19.71 -11.92
CA LEU A 161 -21.78 19.02 -13.14
C LEU A 161 -21.24 17.59 -13.22
N PHE A 162 -19.96 17.40 -12.91
CA PHE A 162 -19.33 16.09 -12.88
C PHE A 162 -19.97 15.17 -11.84
N VAL A 163 -20.23 15.64 -10.62
CA VAL A 163 -20.91 14.86 -9.58
C VAL A 163 -22.33 14.48 -10.00
N LYS A 164 -23.06 15.38 -10.66
CA LYS A 164 -24.39 15.08 -11.21
C LYS A 164 -24.29 13.98 -12.26
N TRP A 165 -23.39 14.12 -13.24
CA TRP A 165 -23.16 13.12 -14.28
C TRP A 165 -22.71 11.77 -13.72
N ARG A 166 -21.80 11.77 -12.72
CA ARG A 166 -21.33 10.57 -12.03
C ARG A 166 -22.51 9.81 -11.41
N LYS A 167 -23.44 10.51 -10.74
CA LYS A 167 -24.62 9.90 -10.12
C LYS A 167 -25.61 9.32 -11.13
N THR A 168 -25.86 10.02 -12.23
CA THR A 168 -26.90 9.63 -13.18
C THR A 168 -26.43 8.68 -14.26
N VAL A 169 -25.14 8.70 -14.62
CA VAL A 169 -24.59 7.97 -15.78
C VAL A 169 -23.53 6.95 -15.36
N LEU A 170 -22.54 7.37 -14.58
CA LEU A 170 -21.37 6.53 -14.30
C LEU A 170 -21.65 5.46 -13.23
N LEU A 171 -22.23 5.85 -12.09
CA LEU A 171 -22.53 4.96 -10.97
C LEU A 171 -23.47 3.79 -11.34
N PRO A 172 -24.49 3.98 -12.19
CA PRO A 172 -25.30 2.86 -12.68
C PRO A 172 -24.54 1.86 -13.55
N ARG A 173 -23.44 2.28 -14.21
CA ARG A 173 -22.63 1.43 -15.10
C ARG A 173 -21.51 0.71 -14.35
N ILE A 174 -20.81 1.44 -13.49
CA ILE A 174 -19.62 0.96 -12.77
C ILE A 174 -19.79 1.38 -11.31
N ARG A 175 -19.85 0.41 -10.40
CA ARG A 175 -19.80 0.68 -8.96
C ARG A 175 -18.37 1.09 -8.58
N HIS A 176 -18.23 2.17 -7.82
CA HIS A 176 -16.94 2.70 -7.39
C HIS A 176 -17.12 3.62 -6.18
N ASP A 177 -16.07 3.75 -5.36
CA ASP A 177 -16.02 4.63 -4.19
C ASP A 177 -15.68 6.07 -4.60
N ASP A 178 -14.69 6.22 -5.48
CA ASP A 178 -14.20 7.51 -5.95
C ASP A 178 -14.12 7.59 -7.48
N ALA A 179 -14.36 8.79 -8.01
CA ALA A 179 -14.14 9.07 -9.43
C ALA A 179 -13.48 10.43 -9.60
N GLN A 180 -12.43 10.48 -10.41
CA GLN A 180 -11.65 11.70 -10.64
C GLN A 180 -11.70 12.10 -12.11
N LEU A 181 -12.13 13.33 -12.36
CA LEU A 181 -12.12 13.96 -13.67
C LEU A 181 -10.76 14.60 -13.94
N ILE A 182 -10.14 14.23 -15.06
CA ILE A 182 -8.88 14.79 -15.54
C ILE A 182 -9.20 15.67 -16.76
N VAL A 183 -9.02 16.98 -16.59
CA VAL A 183 -9.24 18.04 -17.59
C VAL A 183 -7.89 18.59 -18.06
#